data_AF-A0A3P6TIA2-F1
#
_entry.id   AF-A0A3P6TIA2-F1
#
_cell.length_a   1.000
_cell.length_b   1.000
_cell.length_c   1.000
_cell.angle_alpha   90.00
_cell.angle_beta   90.00
_cell.angle_gamma   90.00
#
_symmetry.space_group_name_H-M   'P 1'
#
loop_
_entity.id
_entity.type
_entity.pdbx_description
1 polymer ?
#
loop_
_entity_poly.entity_id
_entity_poly.type
_entity_poly.pdbx_seq_one_letter_code
_entity_poly.pdbx_strand_id
1 'polypeptide(L)'
;MKLYSTITSYIIEDNGSRLICSKLDGRLSASPTLDVIPMDAEEVCDIVSVIGRLDLDGLNYLLCVTSSTVVAELSDGKHPIHRIDHVKAILLDPLGSLEALPAAGVPTDSSAQRLKQSTGKLLKFVQDKIGLVTSTYLIIFLF
;
A
#
# COMPACT_ATOMS: atom_id res chain seq x y z
N MET A 1 -4.20 11.30 6.20
CA MET A 1 -5.13 10.21 5.83
C MET A 1 -5.09 9.15 6.91
N LYS A 2 -6.21 8.46 7.13
CA LYS A 2 -6.29 7.37 8.11
C LYS A 2 -6.48 6.04 7.41
N LEU A 3 -5.79 5.01 7.90
CA LEU A 3 -5.96 3.64 7.45
C LEU A 3 -6.74 2.85 8.49
N TYR A 4 -7.84 2.24 8.07
CA TYR A 4 -8.64 1.31 8.84
C TYR A 4 -8.56 -0.09 8.26
N SER A 5 -8.76 -1.09 9.11
CA SER A 5 -8.83 -2.50 8.75
C SER A 5 -10.18 -3.06 9.15
N THR A 6 -10.84 -3.72 8.21
CA THR A 6 -12.01 -4.57 8.47
C THR A 6 -11.62 -6.03 8.22
N ILE A 7 -12.53 -6.97 8.42
CA ILE A 7 -12.30 -8.38 8.10
C ILE A 7 -11.96 -8.57 6.62
N THR A 8 -12.65 -7.83 5.73
CA THR A 8 -12.61 -8.08 4.27
C THR A 8 -11.81 -7.05 3.48
N SER A 9 -11.47 -5.90 4.08
CA SER A 9 -10.84 -4.79 3.35
C SER A 9 -9.98 -3.89 4.25
N TYR A 10 -9.05 -3.18 3.63
CA TYR A 10 -8.47 -1.96 4.17
C TYR A 10 -9.19 -0.75 3.61
N ILE A 11 -9.46 0.24 4.46
CA ILE A 11 -10.16 1.46 4.10
C ILE A 11 -9.23 2.63 4.39
N ILE A 12 -8.91 3.42 3.37
CA ILE A 12 -8.19 4.67 3.51
C ILE A 12 -9.20 5.79 3.43
N GLU A 13 -9.22 6.65 4.44
CA GLU A 13 -10.07 7.83 4.49
C GLU A 13 -9.23 9.11 4.40
N ASP A 14 -9.66 10.01 3.52
CA ASP A 14 -9.17 11.38 3.46
C ASP A 14 -10.31 12.36 3.18
N ASN A 15 -10.56 13.30 4.09
CA ASN A 15 -11.51 14.40 3.88
C ASN A 15 -12.89 13.96 3.33
N GLY A 16 -13.43 12.84 3.84
CA GLY A 16 -14.71 12.29 3.40
C GLY A 16 -14.68 11.45 2.11
N SER A 17 -13.55 11.39 1.43
CA SER A 17 -13.29 10.45 0.32
C SER A 17 -12.67 9.16 0.84
N ARG A 18 -13.02 8.02 0.21
CA ARG A 18 -12.47 6.73 0.63
C ARG A 18 -11.87 5.94 -0.53
N LEU A 19 -10.75 5.30 -0.24
CA LEU A 19 -10.16 4.27 -1.07
C LEU A 19 -10.25 2.94 -0.34
N ILE A 20 -10.93 1.98 -0.94
CA ILE A 20 -11.14 0.64 -0.38
C ILE A 20 -10.22 -0.32 -1.11
N CYS A 21 -9.45 -1.09 -0.35
CA CYS A 21 -8.61 -2.17 -0.84
C CYS A 21 -9.17 -3.50 -0.30
N SER A 22 -9.72 -4.32 -1.19
CA SER A 22 -10.22 -5.65 -0.81
C SER A 22 -9.06 -6.58 -0.44
N LYS A 23 -9.14 -7.24 0.71
CA LYS A 23 -8.15 -8.24 1.16
C LYS A 23 -8.25 -9.55 0.37
N LEU A 24 -9.40 -9.80 -0.27
CA LEU A 24 -9.68 -11.04 -1.01
C LEU A 24 -8.96 -11.11 -2.36
N ASP A 25 -8.98 -10.00 -3.11
CA ASP A 25 -8.48 -9.94 -4.49
C ASP A 25 -7.48 -8.79 -4.72
N GLY A 26 -7.22 -7.98 -3.69
CA GLY A 26 -6.34 -6.83 -3.77
C GLY A 26 -6.89 -5.70 -4.64
N ARG A 27 -8.17 -5.71 -4.99
CA ARG A 27 -8.76 -4.68 -5.84
C ARG A 27 -8.88 -3.37 -5.09
N LEU A 28 -8.46 -2.29 -5.74
CA LEU A 28 -8.63 -0.92 -5.26
C LEU A 28 -9.88 -0.31 -5.91
N SER A 29 -10.75 0.28 -5.08
CA SER A 29 -11.95 0.99 -5.53
C SER A 29 -12.12 2.28 -4.72
N ALA A 30 -12.35 3.39 -5.42
CA ALA A 30 -12.72 4.65 -4.78
C ALA A 30 -14.23 4.65 -4.48
N SER A 31 -14.59 5.05 -3.27
CA SER A 31 -15.97 5.37 -2.89
C SER A 31 -16.07 6.87 -2.58
N PRO A 32 -16.89 7.63 -3.33
CA PRO A 32 -17.08 9.06 -3.11
C PRO A 32 -18.06 9.36 -1.96
N THR A 33 -18.77 8.35 -1.45
CA THR A 33 -19.81 8.52 -0.44
C THR A 33 -19.23 8.47 0.97
N LEU A 34 -19.71 9.40 1.82
CA LEU A 34 -19.65 9.35 3.29
C LEU A 34 -20.49 8.18 3.84
N ASP A 35 -20.36 6.99 3.25
CA ASP A 35 -20.98 5.80 3.82
C ASP A 35 -20.47 5.66 5.26
N VAL A 36 -21.25 5.11 6.17
CA VAL A 36 -20.78 4.92 7.54
C VAL A 36 -19.54 4.01 7.50
N ILE A 37 -18.45 4.38 8.18
CA ILE A 37 -17.31 3.45 8.32
C ILE A 37 -17.90 2.18 8.95
N PRO A 38 -17.65 0.99 8.39
CA PRO A 38 -18.16 -0.25 8.96
C PRO A 38 -17.88 -0.29 10.47
N MET A 39 -18.87 -0.70 11.28
CA MET A 39 -18.74 -0.68 12.74
C MET A 39 -17.60 -1.58 13.25
N ASP A 40 -17.16 -2.53 12.43
CA ASP A 40 -16.05 -3.46 12.65
C ASP A 40 -14.69 -2.94 12.15
N ALA A 41 -14.61 -1.69 11.68
CA ALA A 41 -13.35 -1.13 11.21
C ALA A 41 -12.48 -0.67 12.38
N GLU A 42 -11.27 -1.23 12.46
CA GLU A 42 -10.25 -0.85 13.43
C GLU A 42 -9.27 0.14 12.82
N GLU A 43 -8.99 1.25 13.50
CA GLU A 43 -7.94 2.20 13.09
C GLU A 43 -6.56 1.55 13.24
N VAL A 44 -5.79 1.51 12.15
CA VAL A 44 -4.48 0.86 12.10
C VAL A 44 -3.38 1.89 12.33
N CYS A 45 -3.35 2.94 11.50
CA CYS A 45 -2.38 4.02 11.59
C CYS A 45 -2.75 5.21 10.69
N ASP A 46 -2.10 6.34 10.93
CA ASP A 46 -2.06 7.45 9.99
C ASP A 46 -1.11 7.15 8.83
N ILE A 47 -1.49 7.59 7.63
CA ILE A 47 -0.67 7.52 6.42
C ILE A 47 -0.65 8.86 5.69
N VAL A 48 0.42 9.08 4.94
CA VAL A 48 0.63 10.25 4.07
C VAL A 48 0.12 10.00 2.67
N SER A 49 0.26 8.78 2.14
CA SER A 49 -0.21 8.42 0.79
C SER A 49 -0.28 6.91 0.59
N VAL A 50 -1.02 6.50 -0.44
CA VAL A 50 -1.05 5.12 -0.95
C VAL A 50 -0.27 5.09 -2.26
N ILE A 51 0.75 4.24 -2.35
CA ILE A 51 1.51 4.04 -3.58
C ILE A 51 0.75 3.11 -4.53
N GLY A 52 0.17 2.04 -3.99
CA GLY A 52 -0.60 1.06 -4.75
C GLY A 52 -0.51 -0.34 -4.18
N ARG A 53 -0.67 -1.34 -5.05
CA ARG A 53 -0.58 -2.76 -4.73
C ARG A 53 0.71 -3.34 -5.27
N LEU A 54 1.31 -4.26 -4.51
CA LEU A 54 2.43 -5.08 -4.94
C LEU A 54 2.04 -6.56 -4.81
N ASP A 55 2.31 -7.35 -5.84
CA ASP A 55 2.17 -8.81 -5.83
C ASP A 55 3.56 -9.43 -5.86
N LEU A 56 3.90 -10.20 -4.83
CA LEU A 56 5.15 -10.94 -4.73
C LEU A 56 4.82 -12.39 -4.40
N ASP A 57 5.17 -13.30 -5.32
CA ASP A 57 4.97 -14.74 -5.15
C ASP A 57 3.51 -15.13 -4.82
N GLY A 58 2.54 -14.38 -5.35
CA GLY A 58 1.11 -14.59 -5.11
C GLY A 58 0.59 -13.97 -3.81
N LEU A 59 1.48 -13.38 -3.00
CA LEU A 59 1.11 -12.58 -1.83
C LEU A 59 0.89 -11.13 -2.26
N ASN A 60 -0.28 -10.60 -1.93
CA ASN A 60 -0.64 -9.23 -2.27
C ASN A 60 -0.38 -8.31 -1.08
N TYR A 61 0.24 -7.16 -1.35
CA TYR A 61 0.57 -6.15 -0.36
C TYR A 61 -0.01 -4.81 -0.76
N LEU A 62 -0.54 -4.07 0.21
CA LEU A 62 -0.85 -2.66 0.09
C LEU A 62 0.38 -1.84 0.52
N LEU A 63 0.86 -0.97 -0.37
CA LEU A 63 2.00 -0.10 -0.12
C LEU A 63 1.53 1.29 0.29
N CYS A 64 1.85 1.69 1.53
CA CYS A 64 1.49 2.98 2.09
C CYS A 64 2.74 3.77 2.51
N VAL A 65 2.74 5.07 2.26
CA VAL A 65 3.73 6.01 2.82
C VAL A 65 3.24 6.42 4.20
N THR A 66 4.03 6.17 5.24
CA THR A 66 3.70 6.57 6.62
C THR A 66 4.37 7.87 7.03
N SER A 67 5.42 8.29 6.33
CA SER A 67 6.07 9.59 6.55
C SER A 67 6.78 10.10 5.30
N SER A 68 6.85 11.42 5.21
CA SER A 68 7.53 12.13 4.13
C SER A 68 8.05 13.47 4.63
N THR A 69 9.10 13.98 4.01
CA THR A 69 9.70 15.28 4.30
C THR A 69 9.65 16.15 3.06
N VAL A 70 9.37 17.44 3.24
CA VAL A 70 9.46 18.42 2.16
C VAL A 70 10.93 18.68 1.87
N VAL A 71 11.34 18.50 0.61
CA VAL A 71 12.74 18.68 0.17
C VAL A 71 12.90 19.83 -0.80
N ALA A 72 11.82 20.28 -1.42
CA ALA A 72 11.80 21.43 -2.30
C ALA A 72 10.38 22.00 -2.38
N GLU A 73 10.26 23.20 -2.92
CA GLU A 73 8.99 23.81 -3.29
C GLU A 73 9.09 24.23 -4.76
N LEU A 74 7.99 24.09 -5.50
CA LEU A 74 7.91 24.68 -6.84
C LEU A 74 7.98 26.21 -6.73
N SER A 75 8.39 26.89 -7.80
CA SER A 75 8.63 28.34 -7.84
C SER A 75 7.46 29.23 -7.39
N ASP A 76 6.25 28.68 -7.30
CA ASP A 76 5.05 29.37 -6.83
C ASP A 76 4.81 29.25 -5.31
N GLY A 77 5.63 28.47 -4.60
CA GLY A 77 5.54 28.22 -3.15
C GLY A 77 4.28 27.46 -2.72
N LYS A 78 3.46 26.97 -3.67
CA LYS A 78 2.17 26.31 -3.38
C LYS A 78 2.22 24.81 -3.51
N HIS A 79 3.25 24.29 -4.16
CA HIS A 79 3.38 22.88 -4.46
C HIS A 79 4.68 22.35 -3.84
N PRO A 80 4.63 21.89 -2.57
CA PRO A 80 5.77 21.26 -1.94
C PRO A 80 6.09 19.92 -2.62
N ILE A 81 7.37 19.63 -2.76
CA ILE A 81 7.90 18.36 -3.26
C ILE A 81 8.36 17.54 -2.05
N HIS A 82 7.77 16.36 -1.91
CA HIS A 82 8.00 15.47 -0.78
C HIS A 82 8.94 14.33 -1.15
N ARG A 83 9.96 14.08 -0.32
CA ARG A 83 10.70 12.82 -0.30
C ARG A 83 9.96 11.83 0.59
N ILE A 84 9.79 10.62 0.09
CA ILE A 84 9.24 9.50 0.86
C ILE A 84 10.33 9.00 1.81
N ASP A 85 10.08 9.05 3.11
CA ASP A 85 11.06 8.59 4.12
C ASP A 85 10.77 7.16 4.57
N HIS A 86 9.49 6.83 4.79
CA HIS A 86 9.09 5.49 5.21
C HIS A 86 7.88 4.97 4.43
N VAL A 87 8.04 3.76 3.89
CA VAL A 87 6.99 2.96 3.24
C VAL A 87 6.71 1.72 4.07
N LYS A 88 5.44 1.42 4.29
CA LYS A 88 4.96 0.21 4.93
C LYS A 88 4.26 -0.66 3.89
N ALA A 89 4.70 -1.91 3.77
CA ALA A 89 4.00 -2.94 3.01
C ALA A 89 3.10 -3.71 3.99
N ILE A 90 1.79 -3.70 3.73
CA ILE A 90 0.78 -4.36 4.55
C ILE A 90 0.26 -5.56 3.77
N LEU A 91 0.48 -6.75 4.30
CA LEU A 91 -0.03 -7.98 3.68
C LEU A 91 -1.56 -7.94 3.62
N LEU A 92 -2.11 -8.20 2.44
CA LEU A 92 -3.52 -8.46 2.25
C LEU A 92 -3.75 -9.91 2.62
N ASP A 93 -4.07 -10.16 3.89
CA ASP A 93 -4.46 -11.48 4.35
C ASP A 93 -5.96 -11.68 4.09
N PRO A 94 -6.37 -12.50 3.11
CA PRO A 94 -7.78 -12.78 2.86
C PRO A 94 -8.47 -13.53 4.00
N LEU A 95 -7.71 -14.07 4.97
CA LEU A 95 -8.14 -15.08 5.92
C LEU A 95 -7.62 -14.82 7.35
N GLY A 96 -7.43 -13.55 7.73
CA GLY A 96 -6.91 -13.15 9.05
C GLY A 96 -7.24 -14.13 10.19
N SER A 97 -6.30 -15.03 10.48
CA SER A 97 -6.28 -15.95 11.62
C SER A 97 -7.61 -16.65 11.98
N LEU A 98 -8.06 -17.59 11.16
CA LEU A 98 -8.93 -18.68 11.63
C LEU A 98 -8.15 -19.98 11.86
N GLU A 99 -6.98 -19.93 12.51
CA GLU A 99 -6.35 -21.08 13.20
C GLU A 99 -5.24 -20.57 14.15
N ALA A 100 -5.59 -20.40 15.43
CA ALA A 100 -4.62 -20.24 16.49
C ALA A 100 -5.15 -20.87 17.80
N LEU A 101 -5.28 -22.20 17.79
CA LEU A 101 -5.16 -23.01 18.99
C LEU A 101 -3.77 -23.67 18.94
N PRO A 102 -2.84 -23.35 19.85
CA PRO A 102 -1.53 -23.98 19.84
C PRO A 102 -1.61 -25.33 20.56
N ALA A 103 -1.24 -26.40 19.87
CA ALA A 103 -0.86 -27.66 20.51
C ALA A 103 0.42 -28.21 19.85
N ALA A 104 1.54 -27.86 20.48
CA ALA A 104 2.79 -28.60 20.65
C ALA A 104 3.44 -29.34 19.46
N GLY A 105 4.71 -29.00 19.17
CA GLY A 105 5.70 -30.04 18.82
C GLY A 105 6.87 -29.67 17.91
N VAL A 106 7.99 -29.26 18.52
CA VAL A 106 9.41 -29.56 18.15
C VAL A 106 10.06 -28.78 16.96
N PRO A 107 11.30 -28.27 17.14
CA PRO A 107 12.01 -27.44 16.16
C PRO A 107 12.84 -28.29 15.18
N THR A 108 13.10 -27.77 13.99
CA THR A 108 14.20 -28.26 13.14
C THR A 108 14.84 -27.10 12.38
N ASP A 109 16.09 -26.82 12.75
CA ASP A 109 17.02 -25.97 12.03
C ASP A 109 17.28 -26.51 10.61
N SER A 110 17.25 -25.65 9.61
CA SER A 110 18.25 -25.56 8.51
C SER A 110 17.66 -24.93 7.26
N SER A 111 18.10 -23.70 6.95
CA SER A 111 18.73 -23.38 5.67
C SER A 111 18.99 -21.87 5.54
N ALA A 112 19.78 -21.32 6.47
CA ALA A 112 20.55 -20.13 6.16
C ALA A 112 21.74 -20.57 5.30
N GLN A 113 21.58 -20.68 3.99
CA GLN A 113 22.69 -20.54 3.04
C GLN A 113 22.23 -20.53 1.59
N ARG A 114 22.68 -19.48 0.88
CA ARG A 114 22.80 -19.33 -0.58
C ARG A 114 21.52 -18.91 -1.30
N LEU A 115 21.46 -17.61 -1.63
CA LEU A 115 21.42 -17.14 -3.01
C LEU A 115 21.81 -15.64 -3.05
N LYS A 116 23.12 -15.41 -3.14
CA LYS A 116 23.68 -14.20 -3.76
C LYS A 116 23.60 -14.39 -5.28
N GLN A 117 23.34 -13.28 -6.00
CA GLN A 117 23.30 -13.09 -7.46
C GLN A 117 21.95 -13.33 -8.17
N SER A 118 21.20 -12.23 -8.36
CA SER A 118 20.67 -11.85 -9.68
C SER A 118 20.25 -10.37 -9.68
N THR A 119 21.23 -9.48 -9.49
CA THR A 119 21.07 -8.08 -9.88
C THR A 119 20.96 -8.04 -11.40
N GLY A 120 19.85 -7.50 -11.89
CA GLY A 120 19.71 -7.07 -13.28
C GLY A 120 18.65 -7.80 -14.07
N LYS A 121 17.67 -6.99 -14.53
CA LYS A 121 16.65 -7.24 -15.56
C LYS A 121 15.25 -7.53 -15.02
N LEU A 122 14.51 -6.48 -14.68
CA LEU A 122 13.08 -6.37 -14.99
C LEU A 122 12.57 -4.94 -14.76
N LEU A 123 12.90 -4.05 -15.69
CA LEU A 123 12.13 -2.83 -15.93
C LEU A 123 11.88 -2.74 -17.44
N LYS A 124 10.79 -3.35 -17.89
CA LYS A 124 10.22 -3.11 -19.22
C LYS A 124 9.14 -2.05 -19.05
N PHE A 125 9.53 -0.78 -19.15
CA PHE A 125 8.58 0.32 -19.25
C PHE A 125 7.84 0.19 -20.58
N VAL A 126 6.54 -0.10 -20.50
CA VAL A 126 5.63 0.05 -21.64
C VAL A 126 5.25 1.53 -21.67
N GLN A 127 5.89 2.26 -22.57
CA GLN A 127 5.56 3.65 -22.88
C GLN A 127 4.45 3.64 -23.92
N ASP A 128 3.21 3.35 -23.51
CA ASP A 128 2.05 3.52 -24.36
C ASP A 128 1.33 4.83 -24.03
N LYS A 129 1.19 5.65 -25.07
CA LYS A 129 0.44 6.91 -25.12
C LYS A 129 -0.92 6.76 -24.43
N ILE A 130 -1.16 7.54 -23.38
CA ILE A 130 -2.53 7.85 -22.94
C ILE A 130 -2.68 9.36 -22.94
N GLY A 131 -3.63 9.80 -23.76
CA GLY A 131 -3.98 11.19 -23.97
C GLY A 131 -4.43 11.89 -22.70
N LEU A 132 -4.33 13.21 -22.78
CA LEU A 132 -4.76 14.20 -21.81
C LEU A 132 -6.09 13.80 -21.12
N VAL A 133 -6.03 13.37 -19.87
CA VAL A 133 -7.17 13.40 -18.95
C VAL A 133 -6.74 14.22 -17.75
N THR A 134 -7.29 15.41 -17.67
CA THR A 134 -7.11 16.38 -16.59
C THR A 134 -7.69 15.84 -15.28
N SER A 135 -6.84 15.30 -14.42
CA SER A 135 -6.84 15.55 -12.97
C SER A 135 -5.57 14.90 -12.39
N THR A 136 -4.58 15.72 -12.09
CA THR A 136 -3.19 15.32 -11.90
C THR A 136 -2.87 15.14 -10.42
N TYR A 137 -2.68 13.90 -9.98
CA TYR A 137 -1.69 13.59 -8.93
C TYR A 137 -0.61 12.74 -9.59
N LEU A 138 0.37 13.42 -10.19
CA LEU A 138 1.54 12.80 -10.79
C LEU A 138 2.59 12.61 -9.68
N ILE A 139 2.66 11.40 -9.11
CA ILE A 139 3.79 11.01 -8.26
C ILE A 139 4.89 10.52 -9.20
N ILE A 140 5.89 11.36 -9.46
CA ILE A 140 7.10 10.98 -10.20
C ILE A 140 8.04 10.25 -9.23
N PHE A 141 8.39 9.00 -9.54
CA PHE A 141 9.52 8.31 -8.91
C PHE A 141 10.80 8.72 -9.66
N LEU A 142 11.70 9.43 -8.98
CA LEU A 142 13.09 9.57 -9.41
C LEU A 142 13.92 8.58 -8.58
N PHE A 143 14.49 7.57 -9.25
CA PHE A 143 15.53 6.68 -8.70
C PHE A 143 16.91 7.21 -9.05
#